data_AF-A0A2A4WNP7-F1
#
_entry.id   AF-A0A2A4WNP7-F1
#
_cell.length_a   1.000
_cell.length_b   1.000
_cell.length_c   1.000
_cell.angle_alpha   90.00
_cell.angle_beta   90.00
_cell.angle_gamma   90.00
#
_symmetry.space_group_name_H-M   'P 1'
#
loop_
_entity.id
_entity.type
_entity.pdbx_description
1 polymer ?
#
loop_
_entity_poly.entity_id
_entity_poly.type
_entity_poly.pdbx_seq_one_letter_code
_entity_poly.pdbx_strand_id
1 'polypeptide(L)' 'MFDSDSFGLWAMFAFWGSAIGGIFLAIKWANRKSKKSPAPKSVILLSLKNRLDNGEITQEEYDKKCKDL' A
#
# COMPACT_ATOMS: atom_id res chain seq x y z
N MET A 1 -23.66 -40.75 -16.29
CA MET A 1 -22.25 -41.16 -16.18
C MET A 1 -21.45 -39.87 -16.36
N PHE A 2 -20.88 -39.31 -15.30
CA PHE A 2 -20.05 -38.12 -15.45
C PHE A 2 -18.72 -38.55 -16.06
N ASP A 3 -18.40 -38.05 -17.25
CA ASP A 3 -17.13 -38.33 -17.91
C ASP A 3 -15.99 -37.77 -17.07
N SER A 4 -15.14 -38.68 -16.56
CA SER A 4 -13.96 -38.38 -15.76
C SER A 4 -13.03 -37.38 -16.44
N ASP A 5 -12.95 -37.43 -17.78
CA ASP A 5 -12.18 -36.50 -18.59
C ASP A 5 -12.72 -35.07 -18.56
N SER A 6 -14.05 -34.90 -18.53
CA SER A 6 -14.68 -33.60 -18.41
C SER A 6 -14.47 -32.99 -17.03
N PHE A 7 -14.52 -33.82 -15.97
CA PHE A 7 -14.24 -33.37 -14.62
C PHE A 7 -12.77 -32.95 -14.43
N GLY A 8 -11.82 -33.70 -15.01
CA GLY A 8 -10.39 -33.38 -14.96
C GLY A 8 -10.07 -32.03 -15.61
N LEU A 9 -10.60 -31.77 -16.80
CA LEU A 9 -10.43 -30.48 -17.49
C LEU A 9 -11.01 -29.32 -16.68
N TRP A 10 -12.20 -29.48 -16.10
CA TRP A 10 -12.85 -28.45 -15.31
C TRP A 10 -12.10 -28.16 -14.00
N ALA A 11 -11.64 -29.21 -13.31
CA ALA A 11 -10.81 -29.10 -12.12
C ALA A 11 -9.48 -28.39 -12.40
N MET A 12 -8.86 -28.65 -13.56
CA MET A 12 -7.65 -27.98 -14.01
C MET A 12 -7.88 -26.47 -14.19
N PHE A 13 -8.94 -26.06 -14.88
CA PHE A 13 -9.26 -24.63 -15.04
C PHE A 13 -9.63 -23.96 -13.71
N ALA A 14 -10.38 -24.63 -12.84
CA ALA A 14 -10.74 -24.11 -11.54
C ALA A 14 -9.49 -23.91 -10.65
N PHE A 15 -8.58 -24.89 -10.65
CA PHE A 15 -7.32 -24.81 -9.91
C PHE A 15 -6.43 -23.66 -10.41
N TRP A 16 -6.15 -23.61 -11.71
CA TRP A 16 -5.27 -22.57 -12.27
C TRP A 16 -5.91 -21.17 -12.21
N GLY A 17 -7.22 -21.07 -12.44
CA GLY A 17 -7.96 -19.82 -12.27
C GLY A 17 -7.95 -19.31 -10.83
N SER A 18 -8.12 -20.21 -9.86
CA SER A 18 -8.04 -19.88 -8.43
C SER A 18 -6.62 -19.48 -8.02
N ALA A 19 -5.59 -20.18 -8.49
CA ALA A 19 -4.20 -19.88 -8.19
C ALA A 19 -3.81 -18.47 -8.66
N ILE A 20 -4.12 -18.13 -9.92
CA ILE A 20 -3.84 -16.80 -10.48
C ILE A 20 -4.63 -15.71 -9.74
N GLY A 21 -5.92 -15.97 -9.47
CA GLY A 21 -6.78 -15.05 -8.72
C GLY A 21 -6.27 -14.80 -7.30
N GLY A 22 -5.81 -15.85 -6.61
CA GLY A 22 -5.26 -15.77 -5.25
C GLY A 22 -3.99 -14.93 -5.19
N ILE A 23 -3.07 -15.14 -6.14
CA ILE A 23 -1.82 -14.36 -6.25
C ILE A 23 -2.15 -12.88 -6.52
N PHE A 24 -3.06 -12.60 -7.44
CA PHE A 24 -3.49 -11.22 -7.74
C PHE A 24 -4.12 -10.54 -6.51
N LEU A 25 -5.00 -11.22 -5.78
CA LEU A 25 -5.58 -10.68 -4.54
C LEU A 25 -4.52 -10.45 -3.47
N ALA A 26 -3.58 -11.37 -3.29
CA ALA A 26 -2.49 -11.24 -2.32
C ALA A 26 -1.60 -10.03 -2.63
N ILE A 27 -1.21 -9.83 -3.89
CA ILE A 27 -0.43 -8.67 -4.34
C ILE A 27 -1.23 -7.37 -4.15
N LYS A 28 -2.51 -7.37 -4.51
CA LYS A 28 -3.39 -6.20 -4.34
C LYS A 28 -3.56 -5.83 -2.87
N TRP A 29 -3.66 -6.80 -1.97
CA TRP A 29 -3.75 -6.58 -0.53
C TRP A 29 -2.43 -6.07 0.06
N ALA A 30 -1.31 -6.67 -0.32
CA ALA A 30 0.03 -6.21 0.07
C ALA A 30 0.27 -4.75 -0.37
N ASN A 31 -0.11 -4.40 -1.60
CA ASN A 31 -0.02 -3.03 -2.10
C ASN A 31 -1.00 -2.06 -1.41
N ARG A 32 -2.18 -2.50 -0.95
CA ARG A 32 -3.06 -1.66 -0.13
C ARG A 32 -2.44 -1.32 1.23
N LYS A 33 -1.69 -2.24 1.84
CA LYS A 33 -0.91 -1.95 3.05
C LYS A 33 0.25 -0.97 2.78
N SER A 34 0.83 -0.99 1.58
CA SER A 34 1.94 -0.12 1.18
C SER A 34 1.50 1.25 0.65
N LYS A 35 0.21 1.44 0.34
CA LYS A 35 -0.37 2.79 0.18
C LYS A 35 -0.38 3.44 1.56
N LYS A 36 0.81 3.93 1.95
CA LYS A 36 1.01 5.01 2.89
C LYS A 36 -0.05 6.04 2.57
N SER A 37 -1.11 6.05 3.39
CA SER A 37 -1.79 7.30 3.67
C SER A 37 -0.68 8.31 3.92
N PRO A 38 -0.74 9.53 3.34
CA PRO A 38 0.24 10.57 3.65
C PRO A 38 0.47 10.53 5.15
N ALA A 39 1.74 10.44 5.56
CA ALA A 39 2.09 10.26 6.96
C ALA A 39 1.22 11.21 7.79
N PRO A 40 0.60 10.75 8.89
CA PRO A 40 -0.35 11.58 9.62
C PRO A 40 0.30 12.93 9.90
N LYS A 41 -0.45 14.02 9.71
CA LYS A 41 0.09 15.39 9.76
C LYS A 41 0.95 15.64 11.00
N SER A 42 0.62 15.00 12.13
CA SER A 42 1.40 14.98 13.37
C SER A 42 2.84 14.50 13.21
N VAL A 43 3.09 13.45 12.42
CA VAL A 43 4.43 12.91 12.15
C VAL A 43 5.22 13.86 11.25
N ILE A 44 4.56 14.48 10.27
CA ILE A 44 5.21 15.46 9.38
C ILE A 44 5.62 16.69 10.18
N LEU A 45 4.72 17.21 11.02
CA LEU A 45 4.98 18.33 11.94
C LEU A 45 6.10 18.01 12.93
N LEU A 46 6.14 16.79 13.50
CA LEU A 46 7.22 16.37 14.39
C LEU A 46 8.58 16.38 13.67
N SER A 47 8.62 15.87 12.44
CA SER A 47 9.86 15.89 11.64
C SER A 47 10.30 17.31 11.28
N LEU A 48 9.35 18.19 10.94
CA LEU A 48 9.65 19.59 10.64
C LEU A 48 10.16 20.32 11.89
N LYS A 49 9.56 20.07 13.05
CA LYS A 49 10.01 20.65 14.32
C LYS A 49 11.41 20.19 14.71
N ASN A 50 11.72 18.89 14.58
CA ASN A 50 13.07 18.40 14.82
C ASN A 50 14.11 19.06 13.89
N ARG A 51 13.74 19.32 12.62
CA ARG A 51 14.62 20.00 11.66
C ARG A 51 14.81 21.48 12.01
N LEU A 52 13.79 22.12 12.57
CA LEU A 52 13.88 23.48 13.10
C LEU A 52 14.79 23.53 14.34
N ASP A 53 14.62 22.60 15.28
CA ASP A 53 15.43 22.50 16.50
C ASP A 53 16.91 22.19 16.18
N ASN A 54 17.17 21.44 15.11
CA ASN A 54 18.52 21.17 14.59
C ASN A 54 19.11 22.32 13.77
N GLY A 55 18.34 23.38 13.49
CA GLY A 55 18.77 24.50 12.65
C GLY A 55 18.92 24.17 11.17
N GLU A 56 18.39 23.04 10.69
CA GLU A 56 18.43 22.65 9.27
C GLU A 56 17.46 23.47 8.41
N ILE A 57 16.45 24.08 9.04
CA ILE A 57 15.45 24.95 8.39
C ILE A 57 15.26 26.21 9.23
N THR A 58 14.91 27.31 8.58
CA THR A 58 14.59 28.56 9.28
C THR A 58 13.13 28.55 9.76
N GLN A 59 12.82 29.42 10.74
CA GLN A 59 11.46 29.60 11.25
C GLN A 59 10.45 29.95 10.14
N GLU A 60 10.89 30.71 9.13
CA GLU A 60 10.07 31.13 7.98
C GLU A 60 9.74 29.94 7.05
N GLU A 61 10.71 29.07 6.79
CA GLU A 61 10.50 27.86 6.01
C GLU A 61 9.61 26.85 6.73
N TYR A 62 9.72 26.77 8.07
CA TYR A 62 8.84 25.96 8.91
C TYR A 62 7.39 26.45 8.83
N ASP A 63 7.14 27.76 8.99
CA ASP A 63 5.78 28.33 8.95
C ASP A 63 5.13 28.17 7.56
N LYS A 64 5.92 28.30 6.49
CA LYS A 64 5.45 28.09 5.12
C LYS A 64 5.03 26.64 4.88
N LYS A 65 5.79 25.66 5.38
CA LYS A 65 5.45 24.23 5.27
C LYS A 65 4.29 23.82 6.18
N CYS A 66 4.14 24.45 7.34
CA CYS A 66 2.97 24.26 8.21
C CYS A 66 1.68 24.76 7.56
N LYS A 67 1.72 25.86 6.80
CA LYS A 67 0.54 26.40 6.09
C LYS A 67 0.11 25.57 4.88
N ASP A 68 1.05 24.87 4.25
CA ASP A 68 0.82 24.03 3.07
C ASP A 68 0.26 22.64 3.41
N LEU A 69 0.31 22.24 4.70
CA LEU A 69 -0.05 20.91 5.21
C LEU A 69 -1.53 20.72 5.54
#